data_AF-A0A2M7E0R9-F1
#
_entry.id   AF-A0A2M7E0R9-F1
#
_cell.length_a   1.000
_cell.length_b   1.000
_cell.length_c   1.000
_cell.angle_alpha   90.00
_cell.angle_beta   90.00
_cell.angle_gamma   90.00
#
_symmetry.space_group_name_H-M   'P 1'
#
loop_
_entity.id
_entity.type
_entity.pdbx_description
1 polymer ?
#
loop_
_entity_poly.entity_id
_entity_poly.type
_entity_poly.pdbx_seq_one_letter_code
_entity_poly.pdbx_strand_id
1 'polypeptide(L)' 'MTYNIKITDNKTEQAKNLLLFLKSLAGTKDYFFLKIEQETEKLSDNLINELDSRYEHFLKHKNSYKDWDEVKQKYNNV' A
#
# COMPACT_ATOMS: atom_id res chain seq x y z
N MET A 1 -15.04 -16.83 -7.02
CA MET A 1 -14.17 -16.04 -7.91
C MET A 1 -14.28 -14.59 -7.48
N THR A 2 -13.17 -13.86 -7.42
CA THR A 2 -13.13 -12.47 -6.94
C THR A 2 -12.66 -11.57 -8.07
N TYR A 3 -13.28 -10.41 -8.22
CA TYR A 3 -12.95 -9.43 -9.25
C TYR A 3 -12.58 -8.11 -8.59
N ASN A 4 -11.56 -7.44 -9.13
CA ASN A 4 -11.13 -6.13 -8.70
C ASN A 4 -11.52 -5.10 -9.76
N ILE A 5 -12.17 -4.02 -9.33
CA ILE A 5 -12.52 -2.88 -10.19
C ILE A 5 -11.63 -1.71 -9.78
N LYS A 6 -10.76 -1.25 -10.68
CA LYS A 6 -9.93 -0.05 -10.46
C LYS A 6 -10.55 1.14 -11.17
N ILE A 7 -10.81 2.21 -10.42
CA ILE A 7 -11.14 3.54 -10.96
C ILE A 7 -9.82 4.28 -11.14
N THR A 8 -9.39 4.44 -12.39
CA THR A 8 -8.08 5.02 -12.73
C THR A 8 -8.05 6.55 -12.61
N ASP A 9 -9.20 7.21 -12.74
CA ASP A 9 -9.35 8.65 -12.52
C ASP A 9 -10.73 8.94 -11.93
N ASN A 10 -10.77 9.73 -10.85
CA ASN A 10 -11.99 10.14 -10.17
C ASN A 10 -12.27 11.65 -10.29
N LYS A 11 -11.58 12.37 -11.18
CA LYS A 11 -11.75 13.81 -11.37
C LYS A 11 -13.02 14.18 -12.13
N THR A 12 -13.50 13.30 -13.01
CA THR A 12 -14.72 13.52 -13.79
C THR A 12 -15.97 13.33 -12.93
N GLU A 13 -17.04 14.09 -13.21
CA GLU A 13 -18.30 13.98 -12.49
C GLU A 13 -18.93 12.58 -12.63
N GLN A 14 -18.77 11.93 -13.78
CA GLN A 14 -19.23 10.56 -14.01
C GLN A 14 -18.53 9.58 -13.07
N ALA A 15 -17.22 9.70 -12.91
CA ALA A 15 -16.45 8.82 -12.02
C ALA A 15 -16.80 9.06 -10.54
N LYS A 16 -16.99 10.32 -10.14
CA LYS A 16 -17.43 10.66 -8.77
C LYS A 16 -18.81 10.09 -8.48
N ASN A 17 -19.77 10.26 -9.40
CA ASN A 17 -21.13 9.75 -9.25
C ASN A 17 -21.15 8.22 -9.16
N LEU A 18 -20.36 7.54 -10.00
CA LEU A 18 -20.21 6.08 -9.92
C LEU A 18 -19.62 5.65 -8.57
N LEU A 19 -18.57 6.32 -8.09
CA LEU A 19 -17.95 6.01 -6.80
C LEU A 19 -18.92 6.22 -5.63
N LEU A 20 -19.69 7.31 -5.65
CA LEU A 20 -20.72 7.60 -4.65
C LEU A 20 -21.81 6.52 -4.63
N PHE A 21 -22.27 6.10 -5.80
CA PHE A 21 -23.25 5.03 -5.93
C PHE A 21 -22.71 3.70 -5.39
N LEU A 22 -21.48 3.31 -5.77
CA LEU A 22 -20.88 2.08 -5.26
C LEU A 22 -20.71 2.12 -3.73
N LYS A 23 -20.31 3.28 -3.19
CA LYS A 23 -20.18 3.49 -1.74
C LYS A 23 -21.52 3.38 -1.00
N SER A 24 -22.60 3.91 -1.58
CA SER A 24 -23.92 3.79 -0.96
C SER A 24 -24.41 2.33 -0.93
N LEU A 25 -24.13 1.56 -1.99
CA LEU A 25 -24.44 0.13 -2.04
C LEU A 25 -23.64 -0.66 -0.99
N ALA A 26 -22.32 -0.46 -0.93
CA ALA A 26 -21.43 -1.20 -0.02
C ALA A 26 -21.78 -1.01 1.48
N GLY A 27 -22.49 0.07 1.84
CA GLY A 27 -22.98 0.32 3.19
C GLY A 27 -24.26 -0.43 3.57
N THR A 28 -24.89 -1.14 2.64
CA THR A 28 -26.15 -1.87 2.87
C THR A 28 -25.91 -3.36 3.09
N LYS A 29 -26.77 -4.00 3.89
CA LYS A 29 -26.66 -5.43 4.21
C LYS A 29 -26.82 -6.34 2.98
N ASP A 30 -27.57 -5.89 1.98
CA ASP A 30 -27.85 -6.66 0.77
C ASP A 30 -26.62 -6.81 -0.15
N TYR A 31 -25.62 -5.94 0.01
CA TYR A 31 -24.41 -5.88 -0.82
C TYR A 31 -23.14 -6.19 0.00
N PHE A 32 -23.21 -7.07 1.00
CA PHE A 32 -22.06 -7.46 1.83
C PHE A 32 -20.88 -8.06 1.04
N PHE A 33 -21.13 -8.51 -0.20
CA PHE A 33 -20.10 -9.00 -1.13
C PHE A 33 -19.31 -7.88 -1.82
N LEU A 34 -19.77 -6.63 -1.75
CA LEU A 34 -19.13 -5.46 -2.34
C LEU A 34 -18.23 -4.80 -1.30
N LYS A 35 -16.91 -4.85 -1.54
CA LYS A 35 -15.90 -4.18 -0.72
C LYS A 35 -15.27 -3.04 -1.52
N ILE A 36 -15.18 -1.85 -0.93
CA ILE A 36 -14.48 -0.71 -1.52
C ILE A 36 -13.29 -0.38 -0.64
N GLU A 37 -12.10 -0.53 -1.22
CA GLU A 37 -10.84 -0.19 -0.57
C GLU A 37 -10.24 1.02 -1.29
N GLN A 38 -9.82 2.02 -0.51
CA GLN A 38 -9.07 3.14 -1.08
C GLN A 38 -7.60 2.72 -1.16
N GLU A 39 -7.11 2.53 -2.38
CA GLU A 39 -5.70 2.26 -2.63
C GLU A 39 -4.91 3.53 -2.29
N THR A 40 -4.19 3.52 -1.17
CA THR A 40 -3.18 4.54 -0.88
C THR A 40 -1.92 4.17 -1.65
N GLU A 41 -1.76 4.72 -2.85
CA GLU A 41 -0.57 4.49 -3.70
C GLU A 41 0.74 5.04 -3.09
N LYS A 42 0.66 5.81 -2.00
CA LYS A 42 1.84 6.31 -1.30
C LYS A 42 2.27 5.34 -0.22
N LEU A 43 3.41 4.68 -0.44
CA LEU A 43 4.22 4.15 0.65
C LEU A 43 4.50 5.32 1.61
N SER A 44 4.33 5.10 2.91
CA SER A 44 4.70 6.11 3.90
C SER A 44 6.18 6.48 3.75
N ASP A 45 6.55 7.73 3.99
CA ASP A 45 7.96 8.18 3.90
C ASP A 45 8.90 7.30 4.73
N ASN A 46 8.44 6.83 5.89
CA ASN A 46 9.20 5.88 6.73
C ASN A 46 9.51 4.55 6.03
N LEU A 47 8.57 4.04 5.24
CA LEU A 47 8.73 2.79 4.50
C LEU A 47 9.66 2.98 3.31
N ILE A 48 9.58 4.13 2.63
CA ILE A 48 10.50 4.49 1.55
C ILE A 48 11.93 4.60 2.11
N ASN A 49 12.12 5.35 3.20
CA ASN A 49 13.42 5.50 3.86
C ASN A 49 14.00 4.16 4.33
N GLU A 50 13.14 3.24 4.81
CA GLU A 50 13.57 1.90 5.20
C GLU A 50 14.01 1.06 3.99
N LEU A 51 13.29 1.12 2.87
CA LEU A 51 13.65 0.43 1.64
C LEU A 51 14.96 0.96 1.05
N ASP A 52 15.16 2.27 1.07
CA ASP A 52 16.41 2.90 0.64
C ASP A 52 17.58 2.48 1.54
N SER A 53 17.37 2.46 2.86
CA SER A 53 18.38 2.01 3.83
C SER A 53 18.75 0.53 3.65
N ARG A 54 17.76 -0.33 3.40
CA ARG A 54 17.94 -1.76 3.07
C ARG A 54 18.80 -1.92 1.83
N TYR A 55 18.47 -1.16 0.78
CA TYR A 55 19.15 -1.22 -0.50
C TYR A 55 20.62 -0.76 -0.40
N GLU A 56 20.86 0.37 0.26
CA GLU A 56 22.21 0.90 0.50
C GLU A 56 23.08 -0.06 1.32
N HIS A 57 22.50 -0.69 2.35
CA HIS A 57 23.20 -1.70 3.13
C HIS A 57 23.54 -2.93 2.28
N PHE A 58 22.59 -3.44 1.48
CA PHE A 58 22.85 -4.55 0.57
C PHE A 58 23.98 -4.25 -0.42
N LEU A 59 24.01 -3.04 -1.01
CA LEU A 59 25.08 -2.64 -1.93
C LEU A 59 26.47 -2.64 -1.27
N LYS A 60 26.57 -2.25 0.00
CA LYS A 60 27.83 -2.20 0.76
C LYS A 60 28.22 -3.56 1.35
N HIS A 61 27.27 -4.48 1.48
CA HIS A 61 27.44 -5.77 2.17
C HIS A 61 26.95 -6.95 1.32
N LYS A 62 27.16 -6.91 0.00
CA LYS A 62 26.66 -7.91 -0.97
C LYS A 62 27.01 -9.37 -0.64
N ASN A 63 28.13 -9.61 0.03
CA ASN A 63 28.60 -10.95 0.41
C ASN A 63 28.18 -11.36 1.83
N SER A 64 27.48 -10.49 2.56
CA SER A 64 26.99 -10.72 3.91
C SER A 64 25.51 -11.08 3.84
N TYR A 65 25.22 -12.38 3.90
CA TYR A 65 23.87 -12.88 4.17
C TYR A 65 23.55 -12.72 5.65
N LYS A 66 23.02 -11.54 6.01
CA LYS A 66 22.42 -11.31 7.32
C LYS A 66 21.01 -10.83 7.13
N ASP A 67 20.13 -11.24 8.04
CA ASP A 67 18.76 -10.76 8.05
C ASP A 67 18.75 -9.24 8.32
N TRP A 68 17.88 -8.51 7.62
CA TRP A 68 17.80 -7.06 7.78
C TRP A 68 17.34 -6.64 9.18
N ASP A 69 16.47 -7.42 9.82
CA ASP A 69 15.98 -7.09 11.15
C ASP A 69 17.11 -7.17 12.19
N GLU A 70 18.05 -8.12 12.02
CA GLU A 70 19.26 -8.21 12.83
C GLU A 70 20.23 -7.05 12.60
N VAL A 71 20.34 -6.58 11.35
CA VAL A 71 21.15 -5.42 10.99
C VAL A 71 20.57 -4.16 11.61
N LYS A 72 19.26 -3.93 11.46
CA LYS A 72 18.55 -2.74 11.95
C LYS A 72 18.69 -2.58 13.47
N GLN A 73 18.62 -3.67 14.24
CA GLN A 73 18.79 -3.64 15.70
C GLN A 73 20.19 -3.20 16.15
N LYS A 74 21.23 -3.41 15.33
CA LYS A 74 22.59 -2.97 15.66
C LYS A 74 22.82 -1.48 15.43
N TYR A 75 22.12 -0.88 14.48
CA TYR A 75 22.24 0.53 14.15
C TYR A 75 21.29 1.45 14.93
N ASN A 76 20.18 0.92 15.47
CA ASN A 76 19.22 1.69 16.26
C ASN A 76 19.52 1.74 17.79
N ASN A 77 20.61 1.12 18.25
CA ASN A 77 21.01 1.11 19.67
C ASN A 77 22.19 2.05 19.97
N VAL A 78 22.33 3.15 19.21
CA VAL A 78 23.28 4.24 19.48
C VAL A 78 22.52 5.55 19.60
#